data_AF-A0A4V1D3X7-F1
#
_entry.id   AF-A0A4V1D3X7-F1
#
_cell.length_a   1.000
_cell.length_b   1.000
_cell.length_c   1.000
_cell.angle_alpha   90.00
_cell.angle_beta   90.00
_cell.angle_gamma   90.00
#
_symmetry.space_group_name_H-M   'P 1'
#
loop_
_entity.id
_entity.type
_entity.pdbx_description
1 polymer ?
#
loop_
_entity_poly.entity_id
_entity_poly.type
_entity_poly.pdbx_seq_one_letter_code
_entity_poly.pdbx_strand_id
1 'polypeptide(L)'
;MNTNKSYLIQNYSKVKKSNKRKSMTKKTDPILRPTKERRLKPDYEKSLSGKREKAKTLLEMERRKIITGAELQAAERWLADYIFSTEGYGDFQYDPPSAKSLALTKKYGPGDRHTFEIAKGRSWTRIKKVRAALGLCGHLRLKLLLVDQLSFTSLGEKFYPELSQARARDRASIQCALVLEQLAEHYGDDIPQEEKGKGTDIKSFGSFGEI
;
A
#
# COMPACT_ATOMS: atom_id res chain seq x y z
N MET A 1 53.41 40.98 -40.06
CA MET A 1 52.90 40.57 -41.39
C MET A 1 52.74 39.05 -41.39
N ASN A 2 51.57 38.58 -41.83
CA ASN A 2 51.14 37.18 -41.94
C ASN A 2 52.19 36.27 -42.61
N THR A 3 52.28 35.01 -42.16
CA THR A 3 51.69 33.88 -42.91
C THR A 3 51.92 32.53 -42.20
N ASN A 4 50.85 31.73 -42.21
CA ASN A 4 50.71 30.36 -41.74
C ASN A 4 51.76 29.39 -42.32
N LYS A 5 52.15 28.39 -41.52
CA LYS A 5 52.39 27.03 -42.04
C LYS A 5 52.25 25.96 -40.96
N SER A 6 51.15 25.20 -41.10
CA SER A 6 51.07 23.73 -41.02
C SER A 6 51.71 23.03 -39.81
N TYR A 7 50.88 22.68 -38.83
CA TYR A 7 51.18 21.54 -37.96
C TYR A 7 50.40 20.32 -38.46
N LEU A 8 51.15 19.40 -39.07
CA LEU A 8 50.73 18.05 -39.43
C LEU A 8 50.38 17.26 -38.17
N ILE A 9 49.14 16.80 -38.12
CA ILE A 9 48.59 15.90 -37.09
C ILE A 9 49.13 14.50 -37.35
N GLN A 10 49.98 13.99 -36.46
CA GLN A 10 50.33 12.57 -36.43
C GLN A 10 49.30 11.79 -35.60
N ASN A 11 48.64 10.87 -36.30
CA ASN A 11 47.73 9.87 -35.77
C ASN A 11 48.39 8.99 -34.71
N TYR A 12 47.78 8.90 -33.53
CA TYR A 12 47.93 7.74 -32.65
C TYR A 12 46.56 7.19 -32.28
N SER A 13 46.25 6.07 -32.93
CA SER A 13 45.13 5.17 -32.70
C SER A 13 45.19 4.57 -31.28
N LYS A 14 44.27 5.00 -30.40
CA LYS A 14 43.95 4.26 -29.17
C LYS A 14 42.64 3.52 -29.36
N VAL A 15 42.75 2.29 -29.85
CA VAL A 15 41.65 1.30 -29.86
C VAL A 15 41.27 1.03 -28.40
N LYS A 16 40.15 1.61 -27.94
CA LYS A 16 39.54 1.26 -26.66
C LYS A 16 38.95 -0.16 -26.79
N LYS A 17 39.68 -1.17 -26.33
CA LYS A 17 39.12 -2.52 -26.14
C LYS A 17 38.01 -2.45 -25.10
N SER A 18 36.76 -2.46 -25.55
CA SER A 18 35.60 -2.58 -24.67
C SER A 18 35.55 -4.01 -24.13
N ASN A 19 35.85 -4.18 -22.85
CA ASN A 19 35.63 -5.43 -22.15
C ASN A 19 34.11 -5.67 -22.03
N LYS A 20 33.53 -6.37 -23.03
CA LYS A 20 32.20 -6.98 -22.90
C LYS A 20 32.30 -8.04 -21.80
N ARG A 21 31.96 -7.66 -20.56
CA ARG A 21 31.64 -8.62 -19.50
C ARG A 21 30.47 -9.47 -20.02
N LYS A 22 30.75 -10.72 -20.38
CA LYS A 22 29.70 -11.72 -20.65
C LYS A 22 28.80 -11.75 -19.41
N SER A 23 27.57 -11.30 -19.52
CA SER A 23 26.60 -11.45 -18.44
C SER A 23 26.40 -12.95 -18.25
N MET A 24 26.80 -13.45 -17.08
CA MET A 24 26.47 -14.80 -16.67
C MET A 24 24.95 -14.86 -16.56
N THR A 25 24.30 -15.40 -17.57
CA THR A 25 22.90 -15.82 -17.46
C THR A 25 22.86 -16.87 -16.36
N LYS A 26 22.32 -16.51 -15.20
CA LYS A 26 22.08 -17.47 -14.11
C LYS A 26 21.16 -18.57 -14.67
N LYS A 27 21.73 -19.72 -15.04
CA LYS A 27 20.97 -20.95 -15.26
C LYS A 27 20.31 -21.28 -13.92
N THR A 28 19.01 -21.06 -13.84
CA THR A 28 18.20 -21.46 -12.69
C THR A 28 18.02 -22.98 -12.73
N ASP A 29 18.43 -23.65 -11.66
CA ASP A 29 18.28 -25.10 -11.52
C ASP A 29 16.81 -25.50 -11.75
N PRO A 30 16.54 -26.60 -12.48
CA PRO A 30 15.17 -27.02 -12.79
C PRO A 30 14.33 -27.33 -11.54
N ILE A 31 14.98 -27.60 -10.41
CA ILE A 31 14.36 -27.90 -9.10
C ILE A 31 13.81 -26.62 -8.43
N LEU A 32 14.34 -25.44 -8.75
CA LEU A 32 13.91 -24.14 -8.20
C LEU A 32 12.81 -23.46 -9.03
N ARG A 33 12.33 -24.14 -10.08
CA ARG A 33 11.21 -23.62 -10.89
C ARG A 33 9.92 -23.77 -10.09
N PRO A 34 9.04 -22.75 -10.04
CA PRO A 34 7.73 -22.88 -9.41
C PRO A 34 7.02 -24.14 -9.91
N THR A 35 6.60 -25.01 -8.99
CA THR A 35 5.90 -26.27 -9.29
C THR A 35 4.69 -26.02 -10.18
N LYS A 36 4.27 -27.03 -10.97
CA LYS A 36 3.18 -26.88 -11.94
C LYS A 36 1.91 -26.32 -11.28
N GLU A 37 1.59 -26.80 -10.09
CA GLU A 37 0.50 -26.33 -9.22
C GLU A 37 0.69 -24.86 -8.79
N ARG A 38 1.90 -24.46 -8.38
CA ARG A 38 2.20 -23.07 -8.01
C ARG A 38 2.05 -22.10 -9.18
N ARG A 39 2.20 -22.58 -10.43
CA ARG A 39 1.91 -21.81 -11.65
C ARG A 39 0.42 -21.72 -11.99
N LEU A 40 -0.43 -22.54 -11.39
CA LEU A 40 -1.87 -22.51 -11.66
C LEU A 40 -2.64 -21.65 -10.65
N LYS A 41 -1.98 -21.17 -9.58
CA LYS A 41 -2.63 -20.28 -8.60
C LYS A 41 -3.01 -18.93 -9.24
N PRO A 42 -4.27 -18.50 -9.11
CA PRO A 42 -4.76 -17.26 -9.71
C PRO A 42 -4.27 -15.98 -9.00
N ASP A 43 -3.72 -16.10 -7.78
CA ASP A 43 -3.25 -14.95 -6.97
C ASP A 43 -1.82 -14.48 -7.30
N TYR A 44 -1.19 -15.09 -8.30
CA TYR A 44 0.17 -14.76 -8.72
C TYR A 44 0.18 -14.14 -10.11
N GLU A 45 0.63 -12.90 -10.23
CA GLU A 45 0.74 -12.21 -11.52
C GLU A 45 2.17 -12.25 -12.05
N LYS A 46 2.35 -12.21 -13.37
CA LYS A 46 3.67 -12.12 -13.99
C LYS A 46 4.15 -10.67 -13.90
N SER A 47 5.23 -10.44 -13.15
CA SER A 47 5.97 -9.18 -13.14
C SER A 47 6.60 -8.91 -14.52
N LEU A 48 6.89 -7.64 -14.83
CA LEU A 48 7.68 -7.26 -16.02
C LEU A 48 9.04 -7.97 -16.09
N SER A 49 9.58 -8.40 -14.95
CA SER A 49 10.81 -9.18 -14.85
C SER A 49 10.66 -10.67 -15.18
N GLY A 50 9.45 -11.12 -15.54
CA GLY A 50 9.13 -12.52 -15.82
C GLY A 50 8.98 -13.41 -14.58
N LYS A 51 9.19 -12.87 -13.37
CA LYS A 51 8.95 -13.55 -12.09
C LYS A 51 7.47 -13.45 -11.71
N ARG A 52 6.92 -14.48 -11.06
CA ARG A 52 5.57 -14.43 -10.50
C ARG A 52 5.61 -13.92 -9.06
N GLU A 53 4.99 -12.78 -8.83
CA GLU A 53 4.87 -12.15 -7.51
C GLU A 53 3.40 -12.26 -7.04
N LYS A 54 3.18 -12.20 -5.73
CA LYS A 54 1.83 -12.11 -5.17
C LYS A 54 1.18 -10.83 -5.69
N ALA A 55 -0.08 -10.89 -6.11
CA ALA A 55 -0.75 -9.76 -6.76
C ALA A 55 -0.70 -8.50 -5.88
N LYS A 56 -0.03 -7.45 -6.35
CA LYS A 56 -0.01 -6.12 -5.70
C LYS A 56 -1.19 -5.30 -6.22
N THR A 57 -2.40 -5.79 -5.97
CA THR A 57 -3.65 -5.26 -6.54
C THR A 57 -3.82 -3.76 -6.29
N LEU A 58 -3.54 -3.27 -5.07
CA LEU A 58 -3.60 -1.84 -4.74
C LEU A 58 -2.61 -0.99 -5.55
N LEU A 59 -1.35 -1.42 -5.63
CA LEU A 59 -0.30 -0.71 -6.38
C LEU A 59 -0.66 -0.63 -7.87
N GLU A 60 -1.24 -1.69 -8.43
CA GLU A 60 -1.71 -1.71 -9.81
C GLU A 60 -2.91 -0.78 -10.03
N MET A 61 -3.83 -0.65 -9.05
CA MET A 61 -4.93 0.33 -9.12
C MET A 61 -4.43 1.77 -9.05
N GLU A 62 -3.47 2.05 -8.16
CA GLU A 62 -2.85 3.37 -8.02
C GLU A 62 -2.10 3.77 -9.30
N ARG A 63 -1.32 2.86 -9.88
CA ARG A 63 -0.62 3.08 -11.17
C ARG A 63 -1.58 3.43 -12.30
N ARG A 64 -2.79 2.85 -12.28
CA ARG A 64 -3.87 3.12 -13.25
C ARG A 64 -4.69 4.35 -12.90
N LYS A 65 -4.39 5.03 -11.78
CA LYS A 65 -5.13 6.17 -11.23
C LYS A 65 -6.61 5.88 -10.97
N ILE A 66 -6.92 4.63 -10.63
CA ILE A 66 -8.28 4.22 -10.21
C ILE A 66 -8.52 4.62 -8.75
N ILE A 67 -7.47 4.59 -7.93
CA ILE A 67 -7.48 5.02 -6.53
C ILE A 67 -6.40 6.10 -6.33
N THR A 68 -6.56 6.93 -5.30
CA THR A 68 -5.58 7.95 -4.91
C THR A 68 -4.81 7.53 -3.65
N GLY A 69 -3.94 8.42 -3.17
CA GLY A 69 -3.16 8.18 -1.95
C GLY A 69 -4.01 8.10 -0.68
N ALA A 70 -5.20 8.72 -0.66
CA ALA A 70 -6.09 8.70 0.49
C ALA A 70 -6.66 7.29 0.74
N GLU A 71 -7.11 6.62 -0.33
CA GLU A 71 -7.61 5.24 -0.31
C GLU A 71 -6.51 4.26 0.07
N LEU A 72 -5.27 4.50 -0.40
CA LEU A 72 -4.12 3.68 -0.03
C LEU A 72 -3.80 3.79 1.46
N GLN A 73 -3.76 5.01 2.00
CA GLN A 73 -3.56 5.25 3.43
C GLN A 73 -4.69 4.66 4.28
N ALA A 74 -5.94 4.80 3.83
CA ALA A 74 -7.11 4.24 4.47
C ALA A 74 -7.05 2.70 4.51
N ALA A 75 -6.65 2.07 3.40
CA ALA A 75 -6.44 0.63 3.31
C ALA A 75 -5.32 0.14 4.23
N GLU A 76 -4.19 0.84 4.28
CA GLU A 76 -3.08 0.53 5.20
C GLU A 76 -3.50 0.62 6.66
N ARG A 77 -4.22 1.69 7.03
CA ARG A 77 -4.76 1.88 8.38
C ARG A 77 -5.73 0.77 8.75
N TRP A 78 -6.67 0.45 7.87
CA TRP A 78 -7.64 -0.63 8.09
C TRP A 78 -6.97 -1.99 8.22
N LEU A 79 -5.97 -2.29 7.38
CA LEU A 79 -5.23 -3.55 7.43
C LEU A 79 -4.45 -3.68 8.74
N ALA A 80 -3.79 -2.59 9.18
CA ALA A 80 -3.10 -2.56 10.46
C ALA A 80 -4.07 -2.81 11.63
N ASP A 81 -5.23 -2.15 11.62
CA ASP A 81 -6.27 -2.36 12.64
C ASP A 81 -6.83 -3.78 12.62
N TYR A 82 -7.05 -4.36 11.43
CA TYR A 82 -7.55 -5.71 11.27
C TYR A 82 -6.54 -6.72 11.81
N ILE A 83 -5.28 -6.67 11.35
CA ILE A 83 -4.20 -7.57 11.80
C ILE A 83 -4.01 -7.46 13.31
N PHE A 84 -3.93 -6.23 13.84
CA PHE A 84 -3.76 -6.02 15.27
C PHE A 84 -4.94 -6.57 16.09
N SER A 85 -6.16 -6.44 15.58
CA SER A 85 -7.36 -6.97 16.23
C SER A 85 -7.44 -8.49 16.18
N THR A 86 -6.93 -9.15 15.12
CA THR A 86 -7.02 -10.61 14.95
C THR A 86 -5.84 -11.36 15.53
N GLU A 87 -4.61 -10.89 15.29
CA GLU A 87 -3.38 -11.63 15.63
C GLU A 87 -2.94 -11.43 17.08
N GLY A 88 -3.50 -10.46 17.82
CA GLY A 88 -3.29 -10.33 19.26
C GLY A 88 -1.89 -9.82 19.64
N TYR A 89 -1.54 -10.00 20.92
CA TYR A 89 -0.33 -9.45 21.56
C TYR A 89 0.91 -10.00 20.87
N GLY A 90 1.49 -9.16 20.00
CA GLY A 90 2.70 -9.47 19.24
C GLY A 90 3.94 -9.35 20.09
N ASP A 91 4.06 -10.15 21.15
CA ASP A 91 5.26 -10.12 22.00
C ASP A 91 6.51 -10.70 21.33
N PHE A 92 6.43 -11.16 20.07
CA PHE A 92 7.52 -11.92 19.41
C PHE A 92 7.50 -11.90 17.86
N GLN A 93 6.60 -11.15 17.21
CA GLN A 93 6.31 -11.33 15.77
C GLN A 93 7.25 -10.63 14.77
N TYR A 94 8.37 -10.14 15.26
CA TYR A 94 9.55 -10.10 14.43
C TYR A 94 10.60 -10.82 15.23
N ASP A 95 10.89 -12.08 14.87
CA ASP A 95 12.18 -12.67 15.17
C ASP A 95 13.00 -12.63 13.87
N PRO A 96 14.03 -11.76 13.79
CA PRO A 96 14.43 -10.78 14.80
C PRO A 96 13.58 -9.49 14.75
N PRO A 97 13.41 -8.77 15.88
CA PRO A 97 12.51 -7.64 15.97
C PRO A 97 12.89 -6.53 14.99
N SER A 98 11.90 -5.99 14.28
CA SER A 98 12.15 -4.85 13.37
C SER A 98 12.73 -3.68 14.16
N ALA A 99 13.63 -2.90 13.55
CA ALA A 99 14.23 -1.73 14.19
C ALA A 99 13.18 -0.75 14.76
N LYS A 100 12.03 -0.65 14.09
CA LYS A 100 10.88 0.15 14.53
C LYS A 100 10.22 -0.42 15.79
N SER A 101 10.01 -1.73 15.85
CA SER A 101 9.45 -2.39 17.04
C SER A 101 10.37 -2.27 18.25
N LEU A 102 11.69 -2.46 18.08
CA LEU A 102 12.69 -2.25 19.14
C LEU A 102 12.69 -0.82 19.68
N ALA A 103 12.61 0.18 18.80
CA ALA A 103 12.57 1.59 19.20
C ALA A 103 11.29 1.94 20.00
N LEU A 104 10.14 1.38 19.62
CA LEU A 104 8.88 1.56 20.35
C LEU A 104 8.90 0.86 21.72
N THR A 105 9.35 -0.38 21.80
CA THR A 105 9.47 -1.11 23.07
C THR A 105 10.44 -0.43 24.02
N LYS A 106 11.55 0.12 23.51
CA LYS A 106 12.52 0.89 24.32
C LYS A 106 11.94 2.22 24.82
N LYS A 107 11.06 2.86 24.04
CA LYS A 107 10.47 4.17 24.37
C LYS A 107 9.30 4.08 25.34
N TYR A 108 8.46 3.05 25.22
CA TYR A 108 7.20 2.94 25.95
C TYR A 108 7.16 1.79 26.98
N GLY A 109 8.21 0.96 27.04
CA GLY A 109 8.26 -0.25 27.87
C GLY A 109 7.44 -1.39 27.27
N PRO A 110 7.66 -2.65 27.71
CA PRO A 110 6.74 -3.75 27.42
C PRO A 110 5.40 -3.45 28.10
N GLY A 111 4.35 -3.21 27.31
CA GLY A 111 3.02 -2.99 27.87
C GLY A 111 2.47 -4.29 28.45
N ASP A 112 1.88 -4.27 29.64
CA ASP A 112 1.24 -5.46 30.22
C ASP A 112 0.16 -6.03 29.28
N ARG A 113 -0.02 -7.36 29.27
CA ARG A 113 -0.99 -8.10 28.46
C ARG A 113 -2.38 -7.46 28.53
N HIS A 114 -2.79 -6.98 29.71
CA HIS A 114 -4.08 -6.32 29.90
C HIS A 114 -4.20 -5.02 29.08
N THR A 115 -3.14 -4.20 29.05
CA THR A 115 -3.10 -2.97 28.25
C THR A 115 -3.23 -3.28 26.76
N PHE A 116 -2.61 -4.38 26.31
CA PHE A 116 -2.73 -4.81 24.94
C PHE A 116 -4.14 -5.30 24.61
N GLU A 117 -4.76 -6.11 25.46
CA GLU A 117 -6.14 -6.57 25.24
C GLU A 117 -7.13 -5.40 25.16
N ILE A 118 -6.94 -4.35 25.97
CA ILE A 118 -7.72 -3.11 25.85
C ILE A 118 -7.47 -2.44 24.49
N ALA A 119 -6.22 -2.31 24.05
CA ALA A 119 -5.88 -1.73 22.75
C ALA A 119 -6.49 -2.55 21.60
N LYS A 120 -6.45 -3.88 21.69
CA LYS A 120 -7.05 -4.82 20.73
C LYS A 120 -8.55 -4.63 20.65
N GLY A 121 -9.21 -4.47 21.80
CA GLY A 121 -10.64 -4.12 21.88
C GLY A 121 -10.96 -2.81 21.14
N ARG A 122 -10.12 -1.78 21.28
CA ARG A 122 -10.28 -0.51 20.54
C ARG A 122 -10.14 -0.70 19.03
N SER A 123 -9.19 -1.50 18.57
CA SER A 123 -9.02 -1.82 17.14
C SER A 123 -10.21 -2.62 16.59
N TRP A 124 -10.72 -3.60 17.36
CA TRP A 124 -11.96 -4.30 17.01
C TRP A 124 -13.16 -3.36 16.89
N THR A 125 -13.27 -2.36 17.77
CA THR A 125 -14.32 -1.35 17.69
C THR A 125 -14.22 -0.52 16.41
N ARG A 126 -13.00 -0.12 15.99
CA ARG A 126 -12.80 0.56 14.70
C ARG A 126 -13.20 -0.32 13.51
N ILE A 127 -12.81 -1.59 13.51
CA ILE A 127 -13.22 -2.55 12.46
C ILE A 127 -14.74 -2.74 12.45
N LYS A 128 -15.39 -2.79 13.62
CA LYS A 128 -16.86 -2.88 13.73
C LYS A 128 -17.55 -1.63 13.18
N LYS A 129 -17.02 -0.43 13.43
CA LYS A 129 -17.55 0.82 12.85
C LYS A 129 -17.47 0.80 11.32
N VAL A 130 -16.31 0.45 10.76
CA VAL A 130 -16.15 0.30 9.31
C VAL A 130 -17.12 -0.75 8.75
N ARG A 131 -17.26 -1.89 9.42
CA ARG A 131 -18.22 -2.94 9.00
C ARG A 131 -19.68 -2.48 9.07
N ALA A 132 -20.04 -1.63 10.04
CA ALA A 132 -21.37 -1.05 10.14
C ALA A 132 -21.63 -0.04 9.00
N ALA A 133 -20.62 0.78 8.64
CA ALA A 133 -20.72 1.75 7.57
C ALA A 133 -20.78 1.12 6.17
N LEU A 134 -19.87 0.19 5.87
CA LEU A 134 -19.73 -0.43 4.53
C LEU A 134 -20.61 -1.68 4.35
N GLY A 135 -21.21 -2.17 5.42
CA GLY A 135 -21.93 -3.45 5.45
C GLY A 135 -21.02 -4.68 5.34
N LEU A 136 -21.64 -5.86 5.46
CA LEU A 136 -20.93 -7.15 5.43
C LEU A 136 -20.21 -7.39 4.09
N CYS A 137 -20.87 -7.03 2.99
CA CYS A 137 -20.35 -7.23 1.64
C CYS A 137 -19.09 -6.38 1.36
N GLY A 138 -19.04 -5.13 1.85
CA GLY A 138 -17.87 -4.28 1.74
C GLY A 138 -16.72 -4.79 2.62
N HIS A 139 -17.02 -5.14 3.87
CA HIS A 139 -16.04 -5.73 4.79
C HIS A 139 -15.40 -7.02 4.24
N LEU A 140 -16.19 -7.92 3.64
CA LEU A 140 -15.67 -9.15 3.06
C LEU A 140 -14.75 -8.89 1.87
N ARG A 141 -15.07 -7.89 1.03
CA ARG A 141 -14.21 -7.46 -0.08
C ARG A 141 -12.88 -6.91 0.44
N LEU A 142 -12.90 -6.06 1.46
CA LEU A 142 -11.68 -5.54 2.10
C LEU A 142 -10.82 -6.68 2.66
N LYS A 143 -11.42 -7.64 3.37
CA LYS A 143 -10.70 -8.80 3.89
C LYS A 143 -10.03 -9.60 2.77
N LEU A 144 -10.78 -9.97 1.73
CA LEU A 144 -10.24 -10.79 0.64
C LEU A 144 -9.18 -10.05 -0.18
N LEU A 145 -9.32 -8.72 -0.33
CA LEU A 145 -8.39 -7.88 -1.07
C LEU A 145 -7.11 -7.56 -0.28
N LEU A 146 -7.22 -7.23 1.01
CA LEU A 146 -6.12 -6.69 1.81
C LEU A 146 -5.44 -7.73 2.68
N VAL A 147 -6.23 -8.62 3.31
CA VAL A 147 -5.73 -9.66 4.21
C VAL A 147 -5.32 -10.88 3.40
N ASP A 148 -6.26 -11.44 2.65
CA ASP A 148 -6.02 -12.65 1.84
C ASP A 148 -5.22 -12.33 0.56
N GLN A 149 -5.21 -11.06 0.13
CA GLN A 149 -4.48 -10.54 -1.04
C GLN A 149 -4.80 -11.32 -2.32
N LEU A 150 -6.09 -11.59 -2.53
CA LEU A 150 -6.57 -12.23 -3.75
C LEU A 150 -6.44 -11.29 -4.95
N SER A 151 -6.18 -11.86 -6.13
CA SER A 151 -6.19 -11.09 -7.38
C SER A 151 -7.62 -10.75 -7.80
N PHE A 152 -7.81 -9.75 -8.67
CA PHE A 152 -9.14 -9.41 -9.19
C PHE A 152 -9.78 -10.55 -9.99
N THR A 153 -8.96 -11.40 -10.60
CA THR A 153 -9.44 -12.60 -11.28
C THR A 153 -10.03 -13.59 -10.27
N SER A 154 -9.31 -13.90 -9.19
CA SER A 154 -9.80 -14.77 -8.11
C SER A 154 -11.06 -14.20 -7.43
N LEU A 155 -11.07 -12.89 -7.18
CA LEU A 155 -12.24 -12.20 -6.62
C LEU A 155 -13.44 -12.26 -7.57
N GLY A 156 -13.21 -12.06 -8.87
CA GLY A 156 -14.22 -12.16 -9.90
C GLY A 156 -14.86 -13.55 -9.96
N GLU A 157 -14.04 -14.60 -10.01
CA GLU A 157 -14.51 -15.99 -10.01
C GLU A 157 -15.30 -16.34 -8.74
N LYS A 158 -14.92 -15.77 -7.59
CA LYS A 158 -15.60 -16.01 -6.31
C LYS A 158 -16.96 -15.30 -6.20
N PHE A 159 -17.06 -14.07 -6.70
CA PHE A 159 -18.25 -13.22 -6.52
C PHE A 159 -19.21 -13.23 -7.71
N TYR A 160 -18.70 -13.50 -8.91
CA TYR A 160 -19.45 -13.43 -10.17
C TYR A 160 -19.20 -14.67 -11.04
N PRO A 161 -19.43 -15.89 -10.52
CA PRO A 161 -19.16 -17.14 -11.23
C PRO A 161 -19.93 -17.30 -12.55
N GLU A 162 -21.06 -16.60 -12.69
CA GLU A 162 -21.91 -16.60 -13.87
C GLU A 162 -21.37 -15.74 -15.03
N LEU A 163 -20.40 -14.87 -14.76
CA LEU A 163 -19.83 -13.97 -15.78
C LEU A 163 -18.60 -14.58 -16.44
N SER A 164 -18.31 -14.14 -17.67
CA SER A 164 -17.03 -14.45 -18.29
C SER A 164 -15.88 -13.89 -17.44
N GLN A 165 -14.75 -14.59 -17.41
CA GLN A 165 -13.60 -14.26 -16.55
C GLN A 165 -13.17 -12.79 -16.65
N ALA A 166 -13.12 -12.24 -17.87
CA ALA A 166 -12.77 -10.83 -18.10
C ALA A 166 -13.78 -9.87 -17.44
N ARG A 167 -15.09 -10.11 -17.65
CA ARG A 167 -16.16 -9.28 -17.06
C ARG A 167 -16.22 -9.41 -15.54
N ALA A 168 -16.04 -10.63 -15.02
CA ALA A 168 -16.00 -10.91 -13.59
C ALA A 168 -14.85 -10.16 -12.90
N ARG A 169 -13.65 -10.22 -13.51
CA ARG A 169 -12.46 -9.48 -13.04
C ARG A 169 -12.69 -7.97 -13.03
N ASP A 170 -13.19 -7.41 -14.13
CA ASP A 170 -13.40 -5.96 -14.24
C ASP A 170 -14.45 -5.48 -13.23
N ARG A 171 -15.55 -6.23 -13.08
CA ARG A 171 -16.56 -5.95 -12.06
C ARG A 171 -16.00 -6.03 -10.64
N ALA A 172 -15.18 -7.03 -10.34
CA ALA A 172 -14.50 -7.14 -9.05
C ALA A 172 -13.56 -5.95 -8.80
N SER A 173 -12.79 -5.51 -9.80
CA SER A 173 -11.91 -4.35 -9.70
C SER A 173 -12.69 -3.06 -9.40
N ILE A 174 -13.79 -2.81 -10.11
CA ILE A 174 -14.63 -1.61 -9.90
C ILE A 174 -15.26 -1.62 -8.50
N GLN A 175 -15.78 -2.77 -8.07
CA GLN A 175 -16.42 -2.90 -6.76
C GLN A 175 -15.40 -2.77 -5.62
N CYS A 176 -14.16 -3.24 -5.81
CA CYS A 176 -13.09 -3.02 -4.85
C CYS A 176 -12.67 -1.55 -4.78
N ALA A 177 -12.60 -0.85 -5.93
CA ALA A 177 -12.31 0.59 -5.95
C ALA A 177 -13.35 1.39 -5.16
N LEU A 178 -14.64 1.14 -5.42
CA LEU A 178 -15.74 1.79 -4.71
C LEU A 178 -15.66 1.57 -3.19
N VAL A 179 -15.35 0.35 -2.76
CA VAL A 179 -15.24 0.03 -1.33
C VAL A 179 -14.03 0.73 -0.69
N LEU A 180 -12.93 0.92 -1.43
CA LEU A 180 -11.76 1.65 -0.96
C LEU A 180 -12.02 3.16 -0.86
N GLU A 181 -12.79 3.72 -1.79
CA GLU A 181 -13.27 5.10 -1.75
C GLU A 181 -14.13 5.34 -0.49
N GLN A 182 -15.15 4.51 -0.28
CA GLN A 182 -16.00 4.57 0.92
C GLN A 182 -15.22 4.40 2.23
N LEU A 183 -14.16 3.58 2.21
CA LEU A 183 -13.27 3.42 3.35
C LEU A 183 -12.47 4.70 3.63
N ALA A 184 -12.01 5.39 2.59
CA ALA A 184 -11.30 6.66 2.71
C ALA A 184 -12.23 7.76 3.26
N GLU A 185 -13.45 7.85 2.74
CA GLU A 185 -14.48 8.77 3.24
C GLU A 185 -14.73 8.54 4.73
N HIS A 186 -14.94 7.28 5.14
CA HIS A 186 -15.18 6.94 6.54
C HIS A 186 -14.04 7.41 7.47
N TYR A 187 -12.78 7.31 7.05
CA TYR A 187 -11.66 7.79 7.84
C TYR A 187 -11.41 9.30 7.72
N GLY A 188 -11.87 9.93 6.64
CA GLY A 188 -11.84 11.39 6.45
C GLY A 188 -12.84 12.09 7.36
N ASP A 189 -14.03 11.52 7.53
CA ASP A 189 -15.07 12.01 8.46
C ASP A 189 -14.64 11.93 9.93
N ASP A 190 -13.72 11.02 10.26
CA ASP A 190 -13.16 10.83 11.60
C ASP A 190 -12.06 11.87 11.95
N ILE A 191 -11.63 12.72 11.02
CA ILE A 191 -10.70 13.82 11.30
C ILE A 191 -11.53 14.98 11.88
N PRO A 192 -11.27 15.44 13.11
CA PRO A 192 -11.93 16.63 13.64
C PRO A 192 -11.68 17.78 12.67
N GLN A 193 -12.73 18.28 12.03
CA GLN A 193 -12.68 19.55 11.34
C GLN A 193 -12.34 20.57 12.43
N GLU A 194 -11.12 21.12 12.42
CA GLU A 194 -10.84 22.32 13.20
C GLU A 194 -11.89 23.34 12.78
N GLU A 195 -12.81 23.67 13.70
CA GLU A 195 -13.75 24.76 13.49
C GLU A 195 -12.90 25.99 13.14
N LYS A 196 -12.91 26.38 11.86
CA LYS A 196 -12.30 27.63 11.41
C LYS A 196 -12.91 28.72 12.29
N GLY A 197 -12.09 29.25 13.19
CA GLY A 197 -12.51 30.23 14.19
C GLY A 197 -13.38 31.29 13.53
N LYS A 198 -14.61 31.42 14.02
CA LYS A 198 -15.41 32.62 13.79
C LYS A 198 -14.55 33.78 14.27
N GLY A 199 -14.05 34.59 13.34
CA GLY A 199 -13.34 35.81 13.67
C GLY A 199 -14.21 36.61 14.61
N THR A 200 -13.77 36.75 15.86
CA THR A 200 -14.34 37.73 16.77
C THR A 200 -14.05 39.09 16.15
N ASP A 201 -15.08 39.70 15.58
CA ASP A 201 -15.09 41.10 15.18
C ASP A 201 -14.67 41.96 16.38
N ILE A 202 -13.43 42.46 16.37
CA ILE A 202 -12.99 43.51 17.27
C ILE A 202 -13.55 44.83 16.72
N LYS A 203 -14.86 45.01 16.84
CA LYS A 203 -15.56 46.28 16.59
C LYS A 203 -16.68 46.45 17.61
N SER A 204 -16.30 46.70 18.86
CA SER A 204 -17.12 47.40 19.85
C SER A 204 -16.36 47.54 21.16
N PHE A 205 -15.41 48.47 21.21
CA PHE A 205 -15.18 49.17 22.46
C PHE A 205 -15.60 50.62 22.24
N GLY A 206 -16.71 50.93 22.89
CA GLY A 206 -17.41 52.19 22.78
C GLY A 206 -16.58 53.34 23.34
N SER A 207 -16.80 54.47 22.69
CA SER A 207 -16.64 55.81 23.25
C SER A 207 -17.18 55.91 24.68
N PHE A 208 -16.31 56.26 25.61
CA PHE A 208 -16.59 57.04 26.82
C PHE A 208 -15.30 57.86 27.02
N GLY A 209 -15.28 59.18 26.92
CA GLY A 209 -16.24 60.13 27.47
C GLY A 209 -15.50 60.87 28.59
N GLU A 210 -15.31 62.16 28.39
CA GLU A 210 -14.65 63.14 29.28
C GLU A 210 -15.06 62.99 30.76
N ILE A 211 -14.11 63.21 31.67
CA ILE A 211 -14.12 64.13 32.83
C ILE A 211 -12.67 64.32 33.29
#